data_AF-A0AAQ3S1T5-F1
#
_entry.id   AF-A0AAQ3S1T5-F1
#
_cell.length_a   1.000
_cell.length_b   1.000
_cell.length_c   1.000
_cell.angle_alpha   90.00
_cell.angle_beta   90.00
_cell.angle_gamma   90.00
#
_symmetry.space_group_name_H-M   'P 1'
#
loop_
_entity.id
_entity.type
_entity.pdbx_description
1 polymer ?
#
loop_
_entity_poly.entity_id
_entity_poly.type
_entity_poly.pdbx_seq_one_letter_code
_entity_poly.pdbx_strand_id
1 'polypeptide(L)'
;METGTKFIEGLTLKLPRTNTKSLRTKAFMNMKKLRLLQLSGVELVGDFEYLSKDLRWLCWHGFPFAFIPTSFYQGSLVSIELENSKITMVWKATQVFGFLNFMLCSLFFLNHIKHYYENLTSELG
;
A
#
# COMPACT_ATOMS: atom_id res chain seq x y z
N MET A 1 -16.72 -17.65 -3.34
CA MET A 1 -17.43 -16.50 -2.74
C MET A 1 -16.56 -15.27 -2.93
N GLU A 2 -16.99 -14.32 -3.76
CA GLU A 2 -16.29 -13.08 -4.11
C GLU A 2 -17.00 -11.86 -3.49
N THR A 3 -17.28 -11.91 -2.19
CA THR A 3 -18.15 -10.94 -1.52
C THR A 3 -17.34 -9.88 -0.78
N GLY A 4 -16.89 -8.87 -1.52
CA GLY A 4 -16.55 -7.55 -0.99
C GLY A 4 -17.61 -6.53 -1.41
N THR A 5 -18.01 -5.62 -0.52
CA THR A 5 -19.00 -4.59 -0.89
C THR A 5 -18.30 -3.38 -1.50
N LYS A 6 -18.99 -2.69 -2.42
CA LYS A 6 -18.45 -1.52 -3.13
C LYS A 6 -18.17 -0.30 -2.23
N PHE A 7 -18.59 -0.36 -0.96
CA PHE A 7 -18.53 0.74 0.00
C PHE A 7 -17.36 0.63 1.00
N ILE A 8 -16.67 -0.51 1.06
CA ILE A 8 -15.55 -0.67 1.99
C ILE A 8 -14.40 0.25 1.56
N GLU A 9 -14.03 1.18 2.45
CA GLU A 9 -12.85 2.03 2.28
C GLU A 9 -11.64 1.56 3.10
N GLY A 10 -11.86 0.75 4.13
CA GLY A 10 -10.80 0.21 4.98
C GLY A 10 -11.02 -1.25 5.32
N LEU A 11 -9.96 -2.06 5.25
CA LEU A 11 -10.01 -3.47 5.59
C LEU A 11 -8.74 -3.90 6.34
N THR A 12 -8.93 -4.62 7.44
CA THR A 12 -7.85 -5.22 8.21
C THR A 12 -8.06 -6.73 8.29
N LEU A 13 -7.05 -7.50 7.88
CA LEU A 13 -7.02 -8.96 7.98
C LEU A 13 -5.81 -9.37 8.82
N LYS A 14 -6.07 -9.75 10.08
CA LYS A 14 -5.04 -10.20 11.02
C LYS A 14 -5.32 -11.63 11.43
N LEU A 15 -4.43 -12.54 11.05
CA LEU A 15 -4.43 -13.94 11.46
C LEU A 15 -3.22 -14.23 12.36
N PRO A 16 -3.33 -15.21 13.28
CA PRO A 16 -2.18 -15.70 14.03
C PRO A 16 -1.07 -16.17 13.08
N ARG A 17 0.19 -15.87 13.40
CA ARG A 17 1.34 -16.22 12.56
C ARG A 17 1.52 -17.74 12.36
N THR A 18 0.97 -18.55 13.26
CA THR A 18 0.97 -20.01 13.17
C THR A 18 0.00 -20.56 12.13
N ASN A 19 -0.88 -19.71 11.59
CA ASN A 19 -1.98 -20.12 10.73
C ASN A 19 -2.03 -19.25 9.46
N THR A 20 -0.88 -19.20 8.77
CA THR A 20 -0.78 -18.49 7.48
C THR A 20 -1.81 -19.04 6.51
N LYS A 21 -2.77 -18.21 6.12
CA LYS A 21 -3.75 -18.56 5.10
C LYS A 21 -3.50 -17.75 3.84
N SER A 22 -3.57 -18.45 2.72
CA SER A 22 -3.55 -17.84 1.40
C SER A 22 -4.95 -17.37 1.02
N LEU A 23 -5.09 -16.09 0.70
CA LEU A 23 -6.32 -15.46 0.23
C LEU A 23 -6.16 -15.08 -1.24
N ARG A 24 -7.12 -15.45 -2.08
CA ARG A 24 -7.08 -15.07 -3.50
C ARG A 24 -7.34 -13.57 -3.65
N THR A 25 -6.53 -12.88 -4.44
CA THR A 25 -6.70 -11.43 -4.71
C THR A 25 -8.05 -11.10 -5.35
N LYS A 26 -8.69 -12.04 -6.05
CA LYS A 26 -10.07 -11.90 -6.55
C LYS A 26 -11.11 -11.57 -5.47
N ALA A 27 -10.84 -11.90 -4.20
CA ALA A 27 -11.72 -11.52 -3.08
C ALA A 27 -11.89 -9.99 -2.94
N PHE A 28 -10.91 -9.21 -3.40
CA PHE A 28 -10.92 -7.75 -3.36
C PHE A 28 -11.55 -7.12 -4.61
N MET A 29 -11.87 -7.90 -5.64
CA MET A 29 -12.30 -7.39 -6.95
C MET A 29 -13.47 -6.40 -6.85
N ASN A 30 -14.42 -6.63 -5.93
CA ASN A 30 -15.60 -5.79 -5.76
C ASN A 30 -15.42 -4.62 -4.76
N MET A 31 -14.30 -4.57 -4.04
CA MET A 31 -13.97 -3.51 -3.08
C MET A 31 -13.36 -2.29 -3.77
N LYS A 32 -14.05 -1.75 -4.77
CA LYS A 32 -13.49 -0.70 -5.64
C LYS A 32 -13.13 0.59 -4.91
N LYS A 33 -13.76 0.90 -3.77
CA LYS A 33 -13.44 2.07 -2.95
C LYS A 33 -12.42 1.81 -1.85
N LEU A 34 -11.76 0.64 -1.83
CA LEU A 34 -10.80 0.31 -0.78
C LEU A 34 -9.58 1.25 -0.83
N ARG A 35 -9.36 2.00 0.23
CA ARG A 35 -8.28 2.99 0.37
C ARG A 35 -7.23 2.55 1.38
N LEU A 36 -7.62 1.79 2.40
CA LEU A 36 -6.75 1.37 3.50
C LEU A 36 -6.77 -0.16 3.62
N LEU A 37 -5.60 -0.80 3.54
CA LEU A 37 -5.49 -2.25 3.66
C LEU A 37 -4.38 -2.63 4.65
N GLN A 38 -4.74 -3.37 5.70
CA GLN A 38 -3.79 -3.96 6.64
C GLN A 38 -3.84 -5.49 6.59
N LEU A 39 -2.70 -6.13 6.45
CA LEU A 39 -2.54 -7.58 6.33
C LEU A 39 -1.48 -8.08 7.33
N SER A 40 -1.82 -9.11 8.10
CA SER A 40 -0.87 -9.81 8.97
C SER A 40 -1.21 -11.28 9.08
N GLY A 41 -0.22 -12.15 8.88
CA GLY A 41 -0.46 -13.61 8.87
C GLY A 41 -1.29 -14.09 7.67
N VAL A 42 -1.41 -13.24 6.63
CA VAL A 42 -2.16 -13.53 5.40
C VAL A 42 -1.21 -13.39 4.22
N GLU A 43 -1.22 -14.39 3.36
CA GLU A 43 -0.59 -14.33 2.04
C GLU A 43 -1.66 -14.07 0.99
N LEU A 44 -1.39 -13.19 0.02
CA LEU A 44 -2.30 -13.02 -1.11
C LEU A 44 -1.76 -13.78 -2.33
N VAL A 45 -2.64 -14.49 -3.01
CA VAL A 45 -2.32 -15.29 -4.19
C VAL A 45 -3.12 -14.81 -5.39
N GLY A 46 -2.44 -14.61 -6.52
CA GLY A 46 -3.02 -14.10 -7.76
C GLY A 46 -2.53 -12.71 -8.10
N ASP A 47 -3.25 -12.03 -8.98
CA ASP A 47 -2.86 -10.71 -9.48
C ASP A 47 -3.28 -9.58 -8.52
N PHE A 48 -2.39 -8.64 -8.26
CA PHE A 48 -2.66 -7.43 -7.47
C PHE A 48 -3.51 -6.40 -8.22
N GLU A 49 -3.73 -6.55 -9.53
CA GLU A 49 -4.70 -5.75 -10.29
C GLU A 49 -6.15 -5.82 -9.74
N TYR A 50 -6.47 -6.86 -8.96
CA TYR A 50 -7.77 -6.98 -8.30
C TYR A 50 -7.90 -6.12 -7.03
N LEU A 51 -6.79 -5.57 -6.51
CA LEU A 51 -6.85 -4.54 -5.47
C LEU A 51 -7.44 -3.24 -6.04
N SER A 52 -7.97 -2.39 -5.16
CA SER A 52 -8.55 -1.13 -5.60
C SER A 52 -7.50 -0.17 -6.16
N LYS A 53 -7.86 0.50 -7.26
CA LYS A 53 -7.09 1.61 -7.84
C LYS A 53 -7.09 2.87 -6.99
N ASP A 54 -7.92 2.91 -5.95
CA ASP A 54 -7.97 4.00 -4.97
C ASP A 54 -7.17 3.69 -3.70
N LEU A 55 -6.45 2.55 -3.65
CA LEU A 55 -5.67 2.16 -2.48
C LEU A 55 -4.59 3.19 -2.16
N ARG A 56 -4.73 3.87 -1.01
CA ARG A 56 -3.85 4.95 -0.55
C ARG A 56 -2.81 4.47 0.46
N TRP A 57 -3.13 3.47 1.26
CA TRP A 57 -2.25 2.94 2.30
C TRP A 57 -2.31 1.42 2.37
N LEU A 58 -1.13 0.80 2.46
CA LEU A 58 -0.93 -0.63 2.60
C LEU A 58 0.05 -0.93 3.74
N CYS A 59 -0.41 -1.63 4.77
CA CYS A 59 0.44 -2.23 5.79
C CYS A 59 0.40 -3.75 5.64
N TRP A 60 1.55 -4.38 5.36
CA TRP A 60 1.62 -5.82 5.11
C TRP A 60 2.77 -6.48 5.86
N HIS A 61 2.40 -7.06 6.99
CA HIS A 61 3.29 -7.81 7.85
C HIS A 61 3.61 -9.18 7.26
N GLY A 62 4.90 -9.49 7.09
CA GLY A 62 5.35 -10.76 6.51
C GLY A 62 5.28 -10.80 4.99
N PHE A 63 5.38 -9.64 4.33
CA PHE A 63 5.33 -9.54 2.86
C PHE A 63 6.36 -10.50 2.21
N PRO A 64 5.91 -11.39 1.29
CA PRO A 64 6.69 -12.57 0.92
C PRO A 64 7.71 -12.33 -0.21
N PHE A 65 7.65 -11.18 -0.88
CA PHE A 65 8.49 -10.92 -2.06
C PHE A 65 9.75 -10.13 -1.72
N ALA A 66 10.81 -10.38 -2.50
CA ALA A 66 12.08 -9.67 -2.37
C ALA A 66 12.04 -8.23 -2.91
N PHE A 67 11.05 -7.92 -3.75
CA PHE A 67 10.80 -6.61 -4.34
C PHE A 67 9.30 -6.39 -4.48
N ILE A 68 8.87 -5.11 -4.56
CA ILE A 68 7.47 -4.76 -4.75
C ILE A 68 7.11 -4.97 -6.23
N PRO A 69 6.08 -5.79 -6.56
CA PRO A 69 5.60 -5.96 -7.93
C PRO A 69 5.06 -4.65 -8.51
N THR A 70 5.26 -4.42 -9.81
CA THR A 70 4.71 -3.23 -10.52
C THR A 70 3.20 -3.14 -10.45
N SER A 71 2.49 -4.26 -10.37
CA SER A 71 1.03 -4.30 -10.26
C SER A 71 0.46 -3.71 -8.96
N PHE A 72 1.30 -3.45 -7.95
CA PHE A 72 0.90 -2.64 -6.79
C PHE A 72 0.76 -1.16 -7.11
N TYR A 73 1.47 -0.69 -8.12
CA TYR A 73 1.49 0.73 -8.44
C TYR A 73 0.29 1.08 -9.31
N GLN A 74 -0.83 1.36 -8.64
CA GLN A 74 -2.06 1.80 -9.28
C GLN A 74 -2.21 3.34 -9.30
N GLY A 75 -1.11 4.07 -9.01
CA GLY A 75 -1.01 5.53 -9.10
C GLY A 75 -1.54 6.33 -7.90
N SER A 76 -2.36 5.72 -7.04
CA SER A 76 -2.97 6.39 -5.88
C SER A 76 -2.29 6.07 -4.53
N LEU A 77 -1.40 5.09 -4.50
CA LEU A 77 -0.75 4.59 -3.28
C LEU A 77 0.21 5.66 -2.71
N VAL A 78 -0.06 6.12 -1.49
CA VAL A 78 0.69 7.20 -0.82
C VAL A 78 1.73 6.65 0.14
N SER A 79 1.40 5.56 0.84
CA SER A 79 2.27 4.97 1.86
C SER A 79 2.18 3.44 1.85
N ILE A 80 3.33 2.81 2.08
CA ILE A 80 3.51 1.36 2.12
C ILE A 80 4.39 1.02 3.32
N GLU A 81 3.90 0.14 4.19
CA GLU A 81 4.59 -0.35 5.38
C GLU A 81 4.74 -1.88 5.28
N LEU A 82 5.98 -2.37 5.20
CA LEU A 82 6.28 -3.79 4.93
C LEU A 82 7.16 -4.38 6.04
N GLU A 83 6.56 -4.54 7.22
CA GLU A 83 7.21 -5.09 8.40
C GLU A 83 7.49 -6.60 8.28
N ASN A 84 8.60 -7.05 8.86
CA ASN A 84 9.08 -8.44 8.82
C ASN A 84 9.00 -9.08 7.42
N SER A 85 9.27 -8.26 6.40
CA SER A 85 9.19 -8.67 4.99
C SER A 85 10.50 -9.30 4.50
N LYS A 86 10.43 -9.96 3.35
CA LYS A 86 11.62 -10.48 2.65
C LYS A 86 12.24 -9.45 1.69
N ILE A 87 11.85 -8.18 1.77
CA ILE A 87 12.32 -7.17 0.83
C ILE A 87 13.82 -6.96 0.98
N THR A 88 14.52 -7.13 -0.12
CA THR A 88 15.95 -6.84 -0.26
C THR A 88 16.19 -5.67 -1.21
N MET A 89 15.21 -5.35 -2.05
CA MET A 89 15.26 -4.26 -3.00
C MET A 89 13.85 -3.70 -3.19
N VAL A 90 13.66 -2.39 -3.01
CA VAL A 90 12.31 -1.82 -3.08
C VAL A 90 11.74 -1.96 -4.51
N TRP A 91 12.57 -1.78 -5.55
CA TRP A 91 12.16 -1.85 -6.97
C TRP A 91 13.26 -2.42 -7.88
N LYS A 92 12.90 -3.09 -8.99
CA LYS A 92 13.88 -3.50 -10.01
C LYS A 92 14.38 -2.29 -10.82
N ALA A 93 15.66 -2.30 -11.22
CA ALA A 93 16.33 -1.20 -11.92
C ALA A 93 15.62 -0.65 -13.17
N THR A 94 14.88 -1.50 -13.90
CA THR A 94 14.11 -1.09 -15.09
C THR A 94 12.85 -0.27 -14.79
N GLN A 95 12.44 -0.20 -13.52
CA GLN A 95 11.23 0.49 -13.11
C GLN A 95 11.48 1.96 -12.75
N VAL A 96 12.73 2.34 -12.45
CA VAL A 96 13.13 3.61 -11.80
C VAL A 96 12.60 4.90 -12.45
N PHE A 97 12.36 4.93 -13.76
CA PHE A 97 11.93 6.14 -14.48
C PHE A 97 10.55 6.68 -14.05
N GLY A 98 9.57 5.81 -13.78
CA GLY A 98 8.26 6.24 -13.27
C GLY A 98 8.31 6.69 -11.80
N PHE A 99 9.31 6.23 -11.04
CA PHE A 99 9.41 6.39 -9.59
C PHE A 99 10.19 7.63 -9.18
N LEU A 100 11.17 8.07 -9.98
CA LEU A 100 11.81 9.37 -9.78
C LEU A 100 10.78 10.50 -9.74
N ASN A 101 9.81 10.50 -10.66
CA ASN A 101 8.72 11.46 -10.64
C ASN A 101 7.81 11.34 -9.40
N PHE A 102 7.51 10.11 -8.94
CA PHE A 102 6.66 9.90 -7.77
C PHE A 102 7.36 10.29 -6.46
N MET A 103 8.63 9.90 -6.25
CA MET A 103 9.39 10.31 -5.07
C MET A 103 9.65 11.81 -5.04
N LEU A 104 9.93 12.43 -6.19
CA LEU A 104 10.04 13.89 -6.26
C LEU A 104 8.72 14.55 -5.86
N CYS A 105 7.58 14.09 -6.40
CA CYS A 105 6.26 14.59 -6.01
C CYS A 105 5.95 14.38 -4.52
N SER A 106 6.29 13.22 -3.95
CA SER A 106 6.05 12.95 -2.52
C SER A 106 6.97 13.79 -1.62
N LEU A 107 8.24 14.01 -2.01
CA LEU A 107 9.16 14.92 -1.32
C LEU A 107 8.67 16.38 -1.39
N PHE A 108 8.19 16.84 -2.55
CA PHE A 108 7.60 18.18 -2.67
C PHE A 108 6.35 18.32 -1.80
N PHE A 109 5.49 17.31 -1.76
CA PHE A 109 4.29 17.32 -0.93
C PHE A 109 4.61 17.29 0.57
N LEU A 110 5.57 16.46 1.00
CA LEU A 110 6.04 16.42 2.38
C LEU A 110 6.74 17.72 2.79
N ASN A 111 7.55 18.31 1.90
CA ASN A 111 8.15 19.63 2.14
C ASN A 111 7.09 20.73 2.23
N HIS A 112 6.02 20.65 1.43
CA HIS A 112 4.92 21.61 1.50
C HIS A 112 4.13 21.47 2.81
N ILE A 113 3.88 20.24 3.27
CA ILE A 113 3.27 19.99 4.58
C ILE A 113 4.18 20.49 5.71
N LYS A 114 5.48 20.17 5.67
CA LYS A 114 6.45 20.62 6.67
C LYS A 114 6.49 22.14 6.76
N HIS A 115 6.56 22.83 5.62
CA HIS A 115 6.56 24.29 5.56
C HIS A 115 5.25 24.89 6.08
N TYR A 116 4.10 24.26 5.78
CA TYR A 116 2.80 24.69 6.33
C TYR A 116 2.77 24.61 7.85
N TYR A 117 3.26 23.50 8.44
CA TYR A 117 3.34 23.37 9.89
C TYR A 117 4.33 24.35 10.54
N GLU A 118 5.50 24.56 9.92
CA GLU A 118 6.49 25.53 10.41
C GLU A 118 5.93 26.96 10.44
N ASN A 119 5.20 27.35 9.37
CA ASN A 119 4.54 28.66 9.32
C ASN A 119 3.43 28.78 10.37
N LEU A 120 2.58 27.75 10.53
CA LEU A 120 1.51 27.75 11.52
C LEU A 120 2.06 27.86 12.95
N THR A 121 3.19 27.21 13.24
CA THR A 121 3.85 27.32 14.55
C THR A 121 4.52 28.68 14.77
N SER A 122 4.91 29.38 13.71
CA SER A 122 5.49 30.73 13.80
C SER A 122 4.45 31.85 13.97
N GLU A 123 3.20 31.62 13.56
CA GLU A 123 2.10 32.58 13.74
C GLU A 123 1.42 32.47 15.13
N LEU A 124 1.66 31.37 15.85
CA LEU A 124 1.06 31.07 17.15
C LEU A 124 2.01 31.29 18.35
N GLY A 125 3.23 31.79 18.12
CA GLY A 125 4.20 32.18 19.14
C GLY A 125 4.44 33.67 19.17
#